data_AF-A0AAU8N482-F1
#
_entry.id   AF-A0AAU8N482-F1
#
_cell.length_a   1.000
_cell.length_b   1.000
_cell.length_c   1.000
_cell.angle_alpha   90.00
_cell.angle_beta   90.00
_cell.angle_gamma   90.00
#
_symmetry.space_group_name_H-M   'P 1'
#
loop_
_entity.id
_entity.type
_entity.pdbx_description
1 polymer ?
#
loop_
_entity_poly.entity_id
_entity_poly.type
_entity_poly.pdbx_seq_one_letter_code
_entity_poly.pdbx_strand_id
1 'polypeptide(L)' 'MTTWEYATVPLLTHATKAILDQWGADGWELVQVIPGPTGSENLVAYMKRPRA' A
#
# COMPACT_ATOMS: atom_id res chain seq x y z
N MET A 1 11.59 -19.03 9.97
CA MET A 1 10.41 -18.65 9.15
C MET A 1 10.35 -17.14 9.12
N THR A 2 10.21 -16.53 7.95
CA THR A 2 10.07 -15.06 7.84
C THR A 2 8.72 -14.65 8.43
N THR A 3 8.73 -13.68 9.34
CA THR A 3 7.49 -13.06 9.85
C THR A 3 7.23 -11.79 9.06
N TRP A 4 5.95 -11.50 8.79
CA TRP A 4 5.55 -10.40 7.90
C TRP A 4 4.76 -9.36 8.66
N GLU A 5 5.05 -8.09 8.38
CA GLU A 5 4.23 -6.95 8.76
C GLU A 5 3.36 -6.54 7.57
N TYR A 6 2.12 -6.12 7.84
CA TYR A 6 1.16 -5.70 6.82
C TYR A 6 0.65 -4.30 7.13
N ALA A 7 0.45 -3.49 6.09
CA ALA A 7 -0.11 -2.15 6.18
C ALA A 7 -1.16 -1.92 5.09
N THR A 8 -2.12 -1.07 5.41
CA THR A 8 -3.10 -0.53 4.46
C THR A 8 -2.88 0.96 4.30
N VAL A 9 -2.80 1.41 3.05
CA VAL A 9 -2.46 2.80 2.72
C VAL A 9 -3.53 3.39 1.81
N PRO A 10 -4.17 4.51 2.18
CA PRO A 10 -5.07 5.21 1.28
C PRO A 10 -4.28 5.85 0.14
N LEU A 11 -4.76 5.67 -1.08
CA LEU A 11 -4.19 6.26 -2.29
C LEU A 11 -5.04 7.44 -2.74
N LEU A 12 -4.37 8.54 -3.05
CA LEU A 12 -4.99 9.71 -3.67
C LEU A 12 -4.84 9.60 -5.19
N THR A 13 -5.94 9.68 -5.95
CA THR A 13 -5.97 9.46 -7.41
C THR A 13 -4.92 10.24 -8.20
N HIS A 14 -4.60 11.46 -7.77
CA HIS A 14 -3.60 12.33 -8.42
C HIS A 14 -2.17 12.18 -7.89
N ALA A 15 -1.95 11.34 -6.87
CA ALA A 15 -0.65 11.14 -6.22
C ALA A 15 -0.29 9.66 -6.00
N THR A 16 -1.04 8.72 -6.57
CA THR A 16 -0.85 7.26 -6.38
C THR A 16 0.60 6.83 -6.56
N LYS A 17 1.26 7.25 -7.64
CA LYS A 17 2.66 6.90 -7.90
C LYS A 17 3.58 7.38 -6.78
N ALA A 18 3.51 8.66 -6.43
CA ALA A 18 4.36 9.24 -5.39
C ALA A 18 4.18 8.55 -4.03
N ILE A 19 2.94 8.20 -3.67
CA ILE A 19 2.65 7.43 -2.46
C ILE A 19 3.34 6.07 -2.53
N LEU A 20 3.12 5.30 -3.60
CA LEU A 20 3.72 3.96 -3.75
C LEU A 20 5.26 3.98 -3.77
N ASP A 21 5.87 4.96 -4.44
CA ASP A 21 7.34 5.11 -4.46
C ASP A 21 7.89 5.37 -3.05
N GLN A 22 7.23 6.23 -2.26
CA GLN A 22 7.65 6.52 -0.88
C GLN A 22 7.64 5.24 -0.04
N TRP A 23 6.53 4.51 -0.04
CA TRP A 23 6.43 3.28 0.75
C TRP A 23 7.37 2.17 0.24
N GLY A 24 7.60 2.10 -1.08
CA GLY A 24 8.60 1.21 -1.67
C GLY A 24 10.02 1.54 -1.19
N ALA A 25 10.37 2.83 -1.09
CA ALA A 25 11.65 3.27 -0.54
C ALA A 25 11.79 2.94 0.96
N ASP A 26 10.69 2.94 1.72
CA ASP A 26 10.61 2.47 3.11
C ASP A 26 10.66 0.93 3.24
N GLY A 27 10.83 0.20 2.14
CA GLY A 27 11.01 -1.25 2.11
C GLY A 27 9.72 -2.06 2.10
N TRP A 28 8.59 -1.42 1.82
CA TRP A 28 7.31 -2.12 1.67
C TRP A 28 7.13 -2.66 0.25
N GLU A 29 6.64 -3.89 0.16
CA GLU A 29 6.25 -4.53 -1.09
C GLU A 29 4.73 -4.38 -1.28
N LEU A 30 4.33 -3.85 -2.45
CA LEU A 30 2.92 -3.74 -2.84
C LEU A 30 2.34 -5.14 -3.10
N VAL A 31 1.23 -5.47 -2.44
CA VAL A 31 0.50 -6.73 -2.61
C VAL A 31 -0.65 -6.55 -3.59
N GLN A 32 -1.53 -5.56 -3.35
CA GLN A 32 -2.71 -5.31 -4.18
C GLN A 32 -3.24 -3.90 -3.95
N VAL A 33 -3.92 -3.34 -4.96
CA VAL A 33 -4.76 -2.15 -4.83
C VAL A 33 -6.22 -2.53 -5.06
N ILE A 34 -7.12 -2.10 -4.17
CA ILE A 34 -8.56 -2.33 -4.29
C ILE A 34 -9.34 -1.01 -4.11
N PRO A 35 -10.56 -0.90 -4.66
CA PRO A 35 -11.47 0.19 -4.33
C PRO A 35 -11.91 0.10 -2.85
N GLY A 36 -12.01 1.26 -2.22
CA GLY A 36 -12.42 1.42 -0.83
C GLY A 36 -13.93 1.24 -0.65
N PRO A 37 -14.37 1.03 0.60
CA PRO A 37 -15.76 0.68 0.91
C PRO A 37 -16.79 1.76 0.54
N THR A 38 -16.35 3.02 0.39
CA THR A 38 -17.21 4.18 0.09
C THR A 38 -17.24 4.58 -1.39
N GLY A 39 -16.59 3.84 -2.30
CA GLY A 39 -16.66 4.09 -3.74
C GLY A 39 -15.32 3.88 -4.48
N SER A 40 -15.40 3.78 -5.81
CA SER A 40 -14.26 3.46 -6.70
C SER A 40 -13.15 4.52 -6.74
N GLU A 41 -13.41 5.73 -6.25
CA GLU A 41 -12.45 6.83 -6.25
C GLU A 41 -11.44 6.74 -5.09
N ASN A 42 -11.80 6.07 -4.00
CA ASN A 42 -10.92 5.91 -2.84
C ASN A 42 -10.17 4.59 -2.98
N LEU A 43 -8.97 4.59 -3.56
CA LEU A 43 -8.17 3.38 -3.67
C LEU A 43 -7.40 3.10 -2.37
N VAL A 44 -7.26 1.82 -2.02
CA VAL A 44 -6.45 1.37 -0.87
C VAL A 44 -5.41 0.37 -1.35
N ALA A 45 -4.15 0.60 -1.00
CA ALA A 45 -3.05 -0.33 -1.22
C ALA A 45 -2.81 -1.20 0.01
N TYR A 46 -2.73 -2.50 -0.20
CA TYR A 46 -2.23 -3.48 0.76
C TYR A 46 -0.75 -3.70 0.51
N MET A 47 0.05 -3.61 1.57
CA MET A 47 1.48 -3.77 1.48
C MET A 47 1.99 -4.69 2.57
N LYS A 48 3.15 -5.29 2.33
CA LYS A 48 3.82 -6.15 3.30
C LYS A 48 5.31 -5.83 3.37
N ARG A 49 5.95 -6.11 4.51
CA ARG A 49 7.41 -6.11 4.63
C ARG A 49 7.89 -7.23 5.55
N PRO A 50 9.10 -7.76 5.38
CA PRO A 50 9.69 -8.67 6.36
C PRO A 50 9.89 -7.95 7.70
N ARG A 51 9.46 -8.59 8.79
CA ARG A 51 9.77 -8.12 10.15
C ARG A 51 11.22 -8.50 10.47
N ALA A 52 11.99 -7.54 10.94
CA ALA A 52 13.34 -7.76 11.47
C ALA A 52 13.31 -8.59 12.76
#